data_AF-A0A5J4S1E2-F1
#
_entry.id   AF-A0A5J4S1E2-F1
#
_cell.length_a   1.000
_cell.length_b   1.000
_cell.length_c   1.000
_cell.angle_alpha   90.00
_cell.angle_beta   90.00
_cell.angle_gamma   90.00
#
_symmetry.space_group_name_H-M   'P 1'
#
loop_
_entity.id
_entity.type
_entity.pdbx_description
1 polymer ?
#
loop_
_entity_poly.entity_id
_entity_poly.type
_entity_poly.pdbx_seq_one_letter_code
_entity_poly.pdbx_strand_id
1 'polypeptide(L)'
;KDSTELIPKVSLVYYSFRIMVILGGYFILFFIITLIWKKKEKFADSRWLQYVCLWSIPLAYIAGQAGWIVAEVGRQPWAIQDILPTQASISKLDASSVQLTFFIFLLLFAILLIAEIRILVKAIKKGPEQIMIND
;
A
#
# COMPACT_ATOMS: atom_id res chain seq x y z
N LYS A 1 -2.65 6.87 -36.53
CA LYS A 1 -3.21 6.76 -35.16
C LYS A 1 -2.75 5.40 -34.66
N ASP A 2 -1.65 5.36 -33.92
CA ASP A 2 -0.89 4.13 -33.68
C ASP A 2 -1.66 3.16 -32.79
N SER A 3 -1.85 1.93 -33.28
CA SER A 3 -2.55 0.82 -32.61
C SER A 3 -1.87 0.34 -31.33
N THR A 4 -0.65 0.81 -31.05
CA THR A 4 0.16 0.53 -29.87
C THR A 4 -0.25 1.34 -28.62
N GLU A 5 -0.99 2.45 -28.77
CA GLU A 5 -1.46 3.27 -27.63
C GLU A 5 -2.76 2.75 -26.98
N LEU A 6 -3.50 1.88 -27.68
CA LEU A 6 -4.79 1.35 -27.24
C LEU A 6 -4.65 0.08 -26.39
N ILE A 7 -3.46 -0.48 -26.31
CA ILE A 7 -3.19 -1.71 -25.56
C ILE A 7 -2.73 -1.27 -24.16
N PRO A 8 -3.54 -1.44 -23.10
CA PRO A 8 -3.12 -1.14 -21.74
C PRO A 8 -1.82 -1.91 -21.45
N LYS A 9 -0.93 -1.37 -20.61
CA LYS A 9 0.33 -2.02 -20.24
C LYS A 9 0.06 -3.30 -19.45
N VAL A 10 -0.28 -4.39 -20.17
CA VAL A 10 -0.70 -5.68 -19.61
C VAL A 10 0.38 -6.26 -18.72
N SER A 11 1.65 -5.97 -19.02
CA SER A 11 2.79 -6.37 -18.19
C SER A 11 2.69 -5.83 -16.77
N LEU A 12 2.34 -4.55 -16.58
CA LEU A 12 2.22 -3.95 -15.25
C LEU A 12 1.12 -4.63 -14.43
N VAL A 13 -0.07 -4.77 -15.01
CA VAL A 13 -1.23 -5.41 -14.35
C VAL A 13 -0.91 -6.87 -14.00
N TYR A 14 -0.25 -7.59 -14.90
CA TYR A 14 0.14 -8.98 -14.70
C TYR A 14 1.12 -9.17 -13.52
N TYR A 15 2.16 -8.35 -13.43
CA TYR A 15 3.11 -8.43 -12.32
C TYR A 15 2.49 -7.97 -10.99
N SER A 16 1.72 -6.87 -11.00
CA SER A 16 1.01 -6.39 -9.81
C SER A 16 0.01 -7.41 -9.28
N PHE A 17 -0.72 -8.11 -10.16
CA PHE A 17 -1.63 -9.19 -9.77
C PHE A 17 -0.89 -10.35 -9.08
N ARG A 18 0.25 -10.77 -9.61
CA ARG A 18 1.05 -11.83 -9.00
C ARG A 18 1.58 -11.44 -7.63
N ILE A 19 2.12 -10.22 -7.49
CA ILE A 19 2.60 -9.71 -6.21
C ILE A 19 1.46 -9.68 -5.20
N MET A 20 0.28 -9.18 -5.59
CA MET A 20 -0.91 -9.15 -4.73
C MET A 20 -1.31 -10.55 -4.26
N VAL A 21 -1.42 -11.53 -5.17
CA VAL A 21 -1.83 -12.90 -4.83
C VAL A 21 -0.79 -13.60 -3.95
N ILE A 22 0.50 -13.43 -4.25
CA ILE A 22 1.60 -14.02 -3.45
C ILE A 22 1.59 -13.44 -2.04
N LEU A 23 1.48 -12.11 -1.91
CA LEU A 23 1.42 -11.47 -0.60
C LEU A 23 0.13 -11.83 0.16
N GLY A 24 -1.02 -11.92 -0.52
CA GLY A 24 -2.28 -12.37 0.08
C GLY A 24 -2.18 -13.80 0.62
N GLY A 25 -1.62 -14.73 -0.17
CA GLY A 25 -1.36 -16.10 0.28
C GLY A 25 -0.37 -16.14 1.45
N TYR A 26 0.69 -15.34 1.39
CA TYR A 26 1.64 -15.17 2.50
C TYR A 26 0.96 -14.71 3.79
N PHE A 27 0.06 -13.72 3.73
CA PHE A 27 -0.66 -13.24 4.92
C PHE A 27 -1.54 -14.31 5.54
N ILE A 28 -2.24 -15.11 4.73
CA ILE A 28 -3.07 -16.22 5.24
C ILE A 28 -2.21 -17.21 6.01
N LEU A 29 -1.08 -17.66 5.42
CA LEU A 29 -0.15 -18.58 6.08
C LEU A 29 0.44 -17.97 7.35
N PHE A 30 0.84 -16.70 7.29
CA PHE A 30 1.38 -15.95 8.42
C PHE A 30 0.38 -15.86 9.59
N PHE A 31 -0.90 -15.56 9.32
CA PHE A 31 -1.93 -15.53 10.36
C PHE A 31 -2.20 -16.91 10.97
N ILE A 32 -2.19 -17.97 10.16
CA ILE A 32 -2.36 -19.36 10.67
C ILE A 32 -1.20 -19.74 11.59
N ILE A 33 0.04 -19.52 11.16
CA ILE A 33 1.24 -19.84 11.95
C ILE A 33 1.25 -19.04 13.25
N THR A 34 0.98 -17.73 13.19
CA THR A 34 0.95 -16.89 14.38
C THR A 34 -0.17 -17.31 15.36
N LEU A 35 -1.36 -17.67 14.88
CA LEU A 35 -2.44 -18.17 15.73
C LEU A 35 -2.08 -19.49 16.43
N ILE A 36 -1.41 -20.42 15.74
CA ILE A 36 -0.96 -21.69 16.32
C ILE A 36 0.08 -21.44 17.41
N TRP A 37 1.06 -20.57 17.15
CA TRP A 37 2.10 -20.23 18.15
C TRP A 37 1.54 -19.47 19.33
N LYS A 38 0.52 -18.63 19.12
CA LYS A 38 -0.20 -17.94 20.19
C LYS A 38 -0.90 -18.95 21.10
N LYS A 39 -1.59 -19.94 20.52
CA LYS A 39 -2.25 -21.02 21.28
C LYS A 39 -1.28 -21.91 22.05
N LYS A 40 -0.02 -22.01 21.61
CA LYS A 40 1.03 -22.78 22.30
C LYS A 40 1.80 -21.96 23.34
N GLU A 41 1.45 -20.69 23.57
CA GLU A 41 2.13 -19.74 24.47
C GLU A 41 3.63 -19.50 24.19
N LYS A 42 4.18 -20.08 23.12
CA LYS A 42 5.60 -19.94 22.71
C LYS A 42 5.88 -18.69 21.86
N PHE A 43 4.94 -17.75 21.83
CA PHE A 43 5.04 -16.53 21.03
C PHE A 43 6.12 -15.57 21.57
N ALA A 44 6.33 -15.58 22.89
CA ALA A 44 7.33 -14.75 23.55
C ALA A 44 8.77 -15.24 23.27
N ASP A 45 8.98 -16.56 23.20
CA ASP A 45 10.30 -17.16 22.97
C ASP A 45 10.77 -17.12 21.51
N SER A 46 9.83 -17.06 20.56
CA SER A 46 10.16 -17.13 19.13
C SER A 46 10.54 -15.76 18.56
N ARG A 47 11.77 -15.30 18.83
CA ARG A 47 12.30 -14.02 18.29
C ARG A 47 12.20 -13.93 16.76
N TRP A 48 12.38 -15.03 16.05
CA TRP A 48 12.24 -15.07 14.59
C TRP A 48 10.82 -14.67 14.14
N LEU A 49 9.79 -15.13 14.85
CA LEU A 49 8.39 -14.84 14.52
C LEU A 49 8.07 -13.37 14.75
N GLN A 50 8.66 -12.75 15.79
CA GLN A 50 8.52 -11.32 16.06
C GLN A 50 9.14 -10.45 14.96
N TYR A 51 10.30 -10.85 14.42
CA TYR A 51 10.88 -10.16 13.26
C TYR A 51 10.01 -10.32 12.01
N VAL A 52 9.46 -11.50 11.76
CA VAL A 52 8.52 -11.72 10.64
C VAL A 52 7.28 -10.82 10.79
N CYS A 53 6.72 -10.70 11.99
CA CYS A 53 5.61 -9.77 12.26
C CYS A 53 5.95 -8.31 11.94
N LEU A 54 7.17 -7.87 12.30
CA LEU A 54 7.62 -6.50 12.02
C LEU A 54 7.75 -6.25 10.51
N TRP A 55 8.32 -7.20 9.76
CA TRP A 55 8.46 -7.11 8.31
C TRP A 55 7.14 -7.24 7.56
N SER A 56 6.13 -7.89 8.15
CA SER A 56 4.79 -8.00 7.56
C SER A 56 4.07 -6.64 7.45
N ILE A 57 4.45 -5.62 8.24
CA ILE A 57 3.86 -4.27 8.21
C ILE A 57 4.05 -3.61 6.82
N PRO A 58 5.28 -3.36 6.33
CA PRO A 58 5.48 -2.76 5.01
C PRO A 58 4.95 -3.65 3.86
N LEU A 59 5.00 -4.97 4.00
CA LEU A 59 4.45 -5.90 3.01
C LEU A 59 2.95 -5.69 2.81
N ALA A 60 2.20 -5.36 3.87
CA ALA A 60 0.75 -5.15 3.78
C ALA A 60 0.42 -3.91 2.95
N TYR A 61 1.19 -2.84 3.12
CA TYR A 61 1.08 -1.64 2.29
C TYR A 61 1.36 -1.95 0.81
N ILE A 62 2.41 -2.71 0.51
CA ILE A 62 2.75 -3.10 -0.86
C ILE A 62 1.62 -3.92 -1.50
N ALA A 63 1.06 -4.89 -0.76
CA ALA A 63 -0.05 -5.71 -1.24
C ALA A 63 -1.28 -4.85 -1.58
N GLY A 64 -1.62 -3.88 -0.72
CA GLY A 64 -2.71 -2.94 -0.95
C GLY A 64 -2.49 -2.07 -2.18
N GLN A 65 -1.31 -1.49 -2.34
CA GLN A 65 -0.97 -0.68 -3.51
C GLN A 65 -0.98 -1.50 -4.80
N ALA A 66 -0.49 -2.75 -4.76
CA ALA A 66 -0.56 -3.65 -5.90
C ALA A 66 -2.01 -3.97 -6.31
N GLY A 67 -2.92 -4.17 -5.34
CA GLY A 67 -4.34 -4.36 -5.61
C GLY A 67 -5.00 -3.14 -6.27
N TRP A 68 -4.70 -1.94 -5.78
CA TRP A 68 -5.15 -0.69 -6.39
C TRP A 68 -4.66 -0.53 -7.82
N ILE A 69 -3.38 -0.84 -8.08
CA ILE A 69 -2.82 -0.80 -9.44
C ILE A 69 -3.57 -1.77 -10.36
N VAL A 70 -3.86 -2.99 -9.92
CA VAL A 70 -4.63 -3.95 -10.71
C VAL A 70 -6.03 -3.43 -11.02
N ALA A 71 -6.71 -2.83 -10.05
CA ALA A 71 -8.06 -2.30 -10.23
C ALA A 71 -8.10 -1.06 -11.14
N GLU A 72 -7.24 -0.07 -10.92
CA GLU A 72 -7.25 1.19 -11.66
C GLU A 72 -6.62 1.07 -13.05
N VAL A 73 -5.48 0.37 -13.15
CA VAL A 73 -4.80 0.19 -14.45
C VAL A 73 -5.53 -0.87 -15.28
N GLY A 74 -6.15 -1.87 -14.67
CA GLY A 74 -6.99 -2.84 -15.37
C GLY A 74 -8.24 -2.23 -16.00
N ARG A 75 -8.69 -1.07 -15.50
CA ARG A 75 -9.86 -0.33 -16.01
C ARG A 75 -9.51 0.65 -17.15
N GLN A 76 -8.22 0.91 -17.40
CA GLN A 76 -7.80 1.70 -18.57
C GLN A 76 -8.19 0.96 -19.86
N PRO A 77 -8.72 1.64 -20.89
CA PRO A 77 -8.74 3.10 -21.13
C PRO A 77 -10.03 3.82 -20.68
N TRP A 78 -10.84 3.22 -19.80
CA TRP A 78 -12.16 3.75 -19.43
C TRP A 78 -12.14 4.49 -18.09
N ALA A 79 -12.62 5.73 -18.07
CA ALA A 79 -12.89 6.47 -16.84
C ALA A 79 -14.25 6.07 -16.23
N ILE A 80 -15.22 5.75 -17.08
CA ILE A 80 -16.44 5.02 -16.73
C ILE A 80 -16.57 3.93 -17.79
N GLN A 81 -16.67 2.69 -17.35
CA GLN A 81 -16.72 1.52 -18.24
C GLN A 81 -17.78 1.73 -19.32
N ASP A 82 -17.37 1.60 -20.59
CA ASP A 82 -18.21 1.69 -21.80
C ASP A 82 -18.97 3.02 -22.01
N ILE A 83 -18.75 4.03 -21.17
CA ILE A 83 -19.47 5.32 -21.24
C ILE A 83 -18.49 6.46 -21.52
N LEU A 84 -17.37 6.54 -20.80
CA LEU A 84 -16.47 7.67 -20.86
C LEU A 84 -15.00 7.21 -20.93
N PRO A 85 -14.31 7.40 -22.07
CA PRO A 85 -12.89 7.08 -22.19
C PRO A 85 -12.04 8.12 -21.42
N THR A 86 -10.96 7.68 -20.79
CA THR A 86 -10.08 8.54 -19.95
C THR A 86 -9.54 9.74 -20.71
N GLN A 87 -9.28 9.60 -22.01
CA GLN A 87 -8.80 10.69 -22.88
C GLN A 87 -9.82 11.82 -23.05
N ALA A 88 -11.12 11.52 -22.98
CA ALA A 88 -12.19 12.53 -23.10
C ALA A 88 -12.47 13.24 -21.76
N SER A 89 -11.98 12.71 -20.64
CA SER A 89 -12.20 13.23 -19.29
C SER A 89 -11.14 14.24 -18.82
N ILE A 90 -10.17 14.58 -19.67
CA ILE A 90 -9.04 15.45 -19.28
C ILE A 90 -9.42 16.92 -19.52
N SER A 91 -9.27 17.75 -18.49
CA SER A 91 -9.43 19.21 -18.60
C SER A 91 -8.35 19.82 -19.50
N LYS A 92 -8.73 20.73 -20.39
CA LYS A 92 -7.79 21.52 -21.23
C LYS A 92 -7.10 22.59 -20.38
N LEU A 93 -6.11 22.19 -19.60
CA LEU A 93 -5.26 23.07 -18.79
C LEU A 93 -3.84 23.06 -19.35
N ASP A 94 -3.11 24.15 -19.10
CA ASP A 94 -1.70 24.22 -19.47
C ASP A 94 -0.89 23.19 -18.67
N ALA A 95 -0.01 22.46 -19.37
CA ALA A 95 0.77 21.37 -18.76
C ALA A 95 1.66 21.88 -17.62
N SER A 96 2.12 23.13 -17.71
CA SER A 96 2.95 23.80 -16.71
C SER A 96 2.24 23.96 -15.38
N SER A 97 0.94 24.34 -15.39
CA SER A 97 0.15 24.50 -14.16
C SER A 97 -0.13 23.16 -13.46
N VAL A 98 -0.35 22.10 -14.24
CA VAL A 98 -0.56 20.74 -13.70
C VAL A 98 0.72 20.21 -13.05
N GLN A 99 1.88 20.42 -13.67
CA GLN A 99 3.17 20.00 -13.10
C GLN A 99 3.47 20.75 -11.80
N LEU A 100 3.24 22.07 -11.77
CA LEU A 100 3.45 22.87 -10.56
C LEU A 100 2.60 22.37 -9.39
N THR A 101 1.30 22.18 -9.61
CA THR A 101 0.39 21.69 -8.57
C THR A 101 0.74 20.27 -8.12
N PHE A 102 1.12 19.39 -9.06
CA PHE A 102 1.62 18.05 -8.75
C PHE A 102 2.83 18.09 -7.78
N PHE A 103 3.84 18.92 -8.06
CA PHE A 103 5.00 19.03 -7.18
C PHE A 103 4.67 19.65 -5.82
N ILE A 104 3.75 20.62 -5.76
CA ILE A 104 3.27 21.18 -4.50
C ILE A 104 2.63 20.08 -3.64
N PHE A 105 1.71 19.29 -4.21
CA PHE A 105 1.05 18.19 -3.49
C PHE A 105 2.04 17.08 -3.11
N LEU A 106 2.98 16.75 -4.01
CA LEU A 106 4.04 15.78 -3.74
C LEU A 106 4.88 16.18 -2.52
N LEU A 107 5.34 17.44 -2.48
CA LEU A 107 6.11 17.95 -1.35
C LEU A 107 5.30 17.98 -0.06
N LEU A 108 4.04 18.43 -0.13
CA LEU A 108 3.14 18.49 1.01
C LEU A 108 2.91 17.10 1.61
N PHE A 109 2.57 16.11 0.78
CA PHE A 109 2.37 14.74 1.25
C PHE A 109 3.66 14.08 1.72
N ALA A 110 4.81 14.39 1.11
CA ALA A 110 6.10 13.89 1.58
C ALA A 110 6.44 14.43 2.99
N ILE A 111 6.20 15.72 3.25
CA ILE A 111 6.41 16.32 4.58
C ILE A 111 5.47 15.68 5.60
N LEU A 112 4.20 15.49 5.24
CA LEU A 112 3.21 14.86 6.12
C LEU A 112 3.61 13.43 6.47
N LEU A 113 4.03 12.63 5.48
CA LEU A 113 4.51 11.27 5.69
C LEU A 113 5.72 11.23 6.64
N ILE A 114 6.69 12.14 6.49
CA ILE A 114 7.85 12.22 7.38
C ILE A 114 7.42 12.57 8.82
N ALA A 115 6.49 13.52 8.97
CA ALA A 115 5.96 13.89 10.27
C ALA A 115 5.24 12.71 10.95
N GLU A 116 4.40 12.00 10.20
CA GLU A 116 3.68 10.82 10.68
C GLU A 116 4.63 9.72 11.14
N ILE A 117 5.63 9.35 10.31
CA ILE A 117 6.63 8.33 10.68
C ILE A 117 7.39 8.75 11.95
N ARG A 118 7.77 10.03 12.07
CA ARG A 118 8.45 10.53 13.28
C ARG A 118 7.57 10.39 14.52
N ILE A 119 6.30 10.75 14.43
CA ILE A 119 5.34 10.64 15.54
C ILE A 119 5.12 9.19 15.90
N LEU A 120 4.91 8.31 14.91
CA LEU A 120 4.71 6.88 15.11
C LEU A 120 5.90 6.24 15.81
N VAL A 121 7.13 6.50 15.34
CA VAL A 121 8.34 5.97 15.96
C VAL A 121 8.54 6.53 17.37
N LYS A 122 8.23 7.82 17.60
CA LYS A 122 8.30 8.42 18.94
C LYS A 122 7.29 7.78 19.89
N ALA A 123 6.06 7.53 19.43
CA ALA A 123 5.02 6.87 20.21
C ALA A 123 5.38 5.41 20.53
N ILE A 124 5.89 4.66 19.55
CA ILE A 124 6.36 3.27 19.75
C ILE A 124 7.49 3.23 20.79
N LYS A 125 8.44 4.18 20.74
CA LYS A 125 9.54 4.26 21.72
C LYS A 125 9.12 4.69 23.13
N LYS A 126 8.06 5.50 23.25
CA LYS A 126 7.56 5.94 24.56
C LYS A 126 7.05 4.76 25.40
N GLY A 127 6.65 3.66 24.74
CA GLY A 127 6.07 2.50 25.41
C GLY A 127 4.71 2.81 26.06
N PRO A 128 4.00 1.80 26.60
CA PRO A 128 2.79 2.06 27.37
C PRO A 128 3.15 2.89 28.60
N GLU A 129 2.47 4.03 28.79
CA GLU A 129 2.49 4.71 30.09
C GLU A 129 2.01 3.70 31.13
N GLN A 130 2.86 3.42 32.13
CA GLN A 130 2.44 2.64 33.28
C GLN A 130 1.33 3.44 33.96
N ILE A 131 0.08 3.05 33.69
CA ILE A 131 -1.03 3.41 34.56
C ILE A 131 -0.67 2.73 35.87
N MET A 132 -0.12 3.52 36.80
CA MET A 132 0.06 3.09 38.18
C MET A 132 -1.34 2.84 38.72
N ILE A 133 -1.81 1.59 38.62
CA ILE A 133 -2.97 1.13 39.38
C ILE A 133 -2.48 1.14 40.82
N ASN A 134 -2.81 2.22 41.51
CA ASN A 134 -2.51 2.43 42.91
C ASN A 134 -3.50 1.54 43.68
N ASP A 135 -3.06 0.33 44.04
CA ASP A 135 -3.69 -0.50 45.07
C ASP A 135 -3.42 0.10 46.46
#